data_AF-A0AAD4YQH4-F1
#
_entry.id   AF-A0AAD4YQH4-F1
#
_cell.length_a   1.000
_cell.length_b   1.000
_cell.length_c   1.000
_cell.angle_alpha   90.00
_cell.angle_beta   90.00
_cell.angle_gamma   90.00
#
_symmetry.space_group_name_H-M   'P 1'
#
loop_
_entity.id
_entity.type
_entity.pdbx_description
1 polymer ?
#
loop_
_entity_poly.entity_id
_entity_poly.type
_entity_poly.pdbx_seq_one_letter_code
_entity_poly.pdbx_strand_id
1 'polypeptide(L)'
;MDAYSGYNQILMHEDDKVKTFFISESGTYCYKVMPFGLKNAGATYQKPVNKISKEHIGKTMEVYVDDMLVKAPKRADHIKNPAQAFSRLR
;
A
#
# COMPACT_ATOMS: atom_id res chain seq x y z
N MET A 1 3.26 4.11 -10.04
CA MET A 1 1.95 4.23 -9.37
C MET A 1 2.25 4.45 -7.92
N ASP A 2 1.63 5.45 -7.32
CA ASP A 2 1.85 5.79 -5.92
C ASP A 2 0.65 5.30 -5.10
N ALA A 3 0.93 4.49 -4.08
CA ALA A 3 -0.03 4.02 -3.12
C ALA A 3 -0.06 4.88 -1.85
N TYR A 4 -0.03 6.21 -2.01
CA TYR A 4 -0.09 7.18 -0.91
C TYR A 4 -1.10 6.81 0.18
N SER A 5 -2.35 6.48 -0.18
CA SER A 5 -3.39 6.09 0.79
C SER A 5 -3.38 4.60 1.18
N GLY A 6 -2.36 3.85 0.75
CA GLY A 6 -2.26 2.40 0.90
C GLY A 6 -2.22 1.95 2.36
N TYR A 7 -1.49 2.67 3.22
CA TYR A 7 -1.48 2.38 4.66
C TYR A 7 -2.87 2.49 5.28
N ASN A 8 -3.65 3.50 4.89
CA ASN A 8 -5.00 3.70 5.43
C ASN A 8 -5.99 2.61 5.01
N GLN A 9 -5.62 1.68 4.12
CA GLN A 9 -6.42 0.52 3.76
C GLN A 9 -6.20 -0.68 4.70
N ILE A 10 -5.18 -0.61 5.57
CA ILE A 10 -4.85 -1.68 6.52
C ILE A 10 -5.45 -1.33 7.88
N LEU A 11 -6.31 -2.21 8.39
CA LEU A 11 -6.86 -2.05 9.74
C LEU A 11 -5.76 -2.20 10.79
N MET A 12 -5.80 -1.33 11.80
CA MET A 12 -4.99 -1.54 13.00
C MET A 12 -5.49 -2.77 13.75
N HIS A 13 -4.57 -3.57 14.28
CA HIS A 13 -4.90 -4.62 15.21
C HIS A 13 -5.64 -4.04 16.43
N GLU A 14 -6.72 -4.68 16.88
CA GLU A 14 -7.61 -4.14 17.92
C GLU A 14 -6.84 -3.69 19.17
N ASP A 15 -5.94 -4.54 19.67
CA ASP A 15 -5.12 -4.27 20.86
C ASP A 15 -4.05 -3.18 20.65
N ASP A 16 -3.72 -2.85 19.41
CA ASP A 16 -2.71 -1.85 19.06
C ASP A 16 -3.33 -0.47 18.75
N LYS A 17 -4.65 -0.38 18.51
CA LYS A 17 -5.33 0.89 18.25
C LYS A 17 -5.05 1.91 19.34
N VAL A 18 -5.19 1.50 20.60
CA VAL A 18 -4.96 2.38 21.76
C VAL A 18 -3.52 2.91 21.82
N LYS A 19 -2.53 2.23 21.23
CA LYS A 19 -1.12 2.67 21.22
C LYS A 19 -0.86 3.76 20.18
N THR A 20 -1.79 3.97 19.25
CA THR A 20 -1.73 5.02 18.23
C THR A 20 -2.50 6.27 18.63
N PHE A 21 -2.72 6.47 19.94
CA PHE A 21 -3.50 7.59 20.40
C PHE A 21 -2.75 8.92 20.21
N PHE A 22 -3.50 9.98 19.93
CA PHE A 22 -3.00 11.35 19.92
C PHE A 22 -4.03 12.27 20.59
N ILE A 23 -3.53 13.38 21.12
CA ILE A 23 -4.34 14.37 21.84
C ILE A 23 -4.52 15.57 20.92
N SER A 24 -5.76 16.01 20.76
CA SER A 24 -6.11 17.31 20.16
C SER A 24 -6.84 18.16 21.20
N GLU A 25 -7.09 19.43 20.87
CA GLU A 25 -7.89 20.34 21.70
C GLU A 25 -9.30 19.79 22.00
N SER A 26 -9.84 18.94 21.11
CA SER A 26 -11.17 18.36 21.21
C SER A 26 -11.22 17.00 21.90
N GLY A 27 -10.08 16.40 22.26
CA GLY A 27 -10.02 15.14 23.00
C GLY A 27 -8.91 14.19 22.58
N THR A 28 -9.06 12.92 22.97
CA THR A 28 -8.11 11.85 22.64
C THR A 28 -8.69 10.95 21.55
N TYR A 29 -7.92 10.74 20.49
CA TYR A 29 -8.30 9.93 19.33
C TYR A 29 -7.29 8.81 19.14
N CYS A 30 -7.71 7.70 18.53
CA CYS A 30 -6.84 6.63 18.10
C CYS A 30 -7.12 6.28 16.64
N TYR A 31 -6.11 5.76 15.94
CA TYR A 31 -6.26 5.38 14.55
C TYR A 31 -6.92 4.01 14.41
N LYS A 32 -7.95 3.93 13.54
CA LYS A 32 -8.61 2.66 13.17
C LYS A 32 -7.88 1.90 12.06
N VAL A 33 -7.15 2.64 11.23
CA VAL A 33 -6.36 2.16 10.10
C VAL A 33 -4.93 2.63 10.28
N MET A 34 -3.97 1.96 9.67
CA MET A 34 -2.56 2.23 9.87
C MET A 34 -2.20 3.68 9.51
N PRO A 35 -1.73 4.49 10.47
CA PRO A 35 -1.28 5.85 10.20
C PRO A 35 0.12 5.85 9.59
N PHE A 36 0.45 6.97 8.95
CA PHE A 36 1.83 7.25 8.55
C PHE A 36 2.74 7.41 9.78
N GLY A 37 4.03 7.17 9.58
CA GLY A 37 5.04 7.36 10.63
C GLY A 37 5.24 6.17 11.57
N LEU A 38 4.44 5.10 11.46
CA LEU A 38 4.75 3.86 12.17
C LEU A 38 5.97 3.17 11.55
N LYS A 39 6.92 2.79 12.41
CA LYS A 39 8.18 2.12 12.00
C LYS A 39 7.96 0.91 11.07
N ASN A 40 6.90 0.15 11.28
CA ASN A 40 6.61 -1.07 10.54
C ASN A 40 5.51 -0.89 9.48
N ALA A 41 5.10 0.35 9.17
CA ALA A 41 4.02 0.60 8.20
C ALA A 41 4.36 0.03 6.83
N GLY A 42 5.53 0.39 6.28
CA GLY A 42 6.02 -0.10 4.99
C GLY A 42 6.10 -1.62 4.91
N ALA A 43 6.66 -2.27 5.93
CA ALA A 43 6.76 -3.73 5.97
C ALA A 43 5.38 -4.41 6.03
N THR A 44 4.42 -3.80 6.72
CA THR A 44 3.05 -4.32 6.83
C THR A 44 2.30 -4.14 5.52
N TYR A 45 2.49 -3.03 4.81
CA TYR A 45 1.89 -2.75 3.50
C TYR A 45 2.49 -3.60 2.37
N GLN A 46 3.80 -3.83 2.40
CA GLN A 46 4.49 -4.63 1.40
C GLN A 46 3.95 -6.07 1.32
N LYS A 47 3.57 -6.68 2.46
CA LYS A 47 3.08 -8.07 2.51
C LYS A 47 1.85 -8.33 1.62
N PRO A 48 0.71 -7.62 1.78
CA PRO A 48 -0.45 -7.81 0.91
C PRO A 48 -0.16 -7.41 -0.54
N VAL A 49 0.59 -6.32 -0.77
CA VAL A 49 0.94 -5.90 -2.14
C VAL A 49 1.76 -6.97 -2.86
N ASN A 50 2.76 -7.56 -2.19
CA ASN A 50 3.53 -8.67 -2.74
C ASN A 50 2.66 -9.89 -3.05
N LYS A 51 1.65 -10.17 -2.21
CA LYS A 51 0.74 -11.29 -2.42
C LYS A 51 -0.14 -11.09 -3.65
N ILE A 52 -0.74 -9.90 -3.80
CA ILE A 52 -1.60 -9.53 -4.94
C ILE A 52 -0.80 -9.52 -6.25
N SER A 53 0.45 -9.06 -6.17
CA SER A 53 1.32 -8.78 -7.31
C SER A 53 2.27 -9.93 -7.65
N LYS A 54 2.21 -11.05 -6.92
CA LYS A 54 3.19 -12.15 -6.95
C LYS A 54 3.52 -12.65 -8.35
N GLU A 55 2.53 -12.70 -9.24
CA GLU A 55 2.70 -13.22 -10.61
C GLU A 55 3.43 -12.25 -11.55
N HIS A 56 3.41 -10.95 -11.22
CA HIS A 56 3.87 -9.83 -12.04
C HIS A 56 5.19 -9.23 -11.56
N ILE A 57 5.50 -9.36 -10.26
CA ILE A 57 6.77 -8.93 -9.67
C ILE A 57 7.95 -9.58 -10.43
N GLY A 58 8.94 -8.77 -10.81
CA GLY A 58 10.10 -9.18 -11.60
C GLY A 58 9.85 -9.28 -13.11
N LYS A 59 8.59 -9.39 -13.57
CA LYS A 59 8.24 -9.51 -15.00
C LYS A 59 7.79 -8.19 -15.58
N THR A 60 6.59 -7.77 -15.22
CA THR A 60 5.92 -6.56 -15.73
C THR A 60 5.75 -5.51 -14.65
N MET A 61 6.09 -5.83 -13.40
CA MET A 61 5.97 -4.91 -12.28
C MET A 61 7.14 -5.07 -11.32
N GLU A 62 7.54 -3.98 -10.69
CA GLU A 62 8.36 -3.96 -9.47
C GLU A 62 7.59 -3.20 -8.40
N VAL A 63 7.71 -3.64 -7.15
CA VAL A 63 7.05 -3.00 -6.02
C VAL A 63 8.11 -2.67 -4.98
N TYR A 64 8.12 -1.43 -4.54
CA TYR A 64 8.99 -0.94 -3.47
C TYR A 64 8.19 -0.07 -2.51
N VAL A 65 7.85 -0.62 -1.34
CA VAL A 65 7.04 0.03 -0.31
C VAL A 65 5.72 0.55 -0.91
N ASP A 66 5.58 1.86 -1.09
CA ASP A 66 4.37 2.51 -1.60
C ASP A 66 4.41 2.73 -3.13
N ASP A 67 5.58 2.55 -3.74
CA ASP A 67 5.78 2.74 -5.17
C ASP A 67 5.67 1.43 -5.95
N MET A 68 4.82 1.43 -6.98
CA MET A 68 4.73 0.33 -7.94
C MET A 68 5.16 0.82 -9.33
N LEU A 69 6.21 0.22 -9.86
CA LEU A 69 6.72 0.47 -11.21
C LEU A 69 6.17 -0.59 -12.16
N VAL A 70 5.46 -0.18 -13.21
CA VAL A 70 5.01 -1.09 -14.26
C VAL A 70 5.92 -0.96 -15.48
N LYS A 71 6.49 -2.08 -15.92
CA LYS A 71 7.38 -2.15 -17.09
C LYS A 71 6.56 -2.32 -18.37
N ALA A 72 6.91 -1.58 -19.42
CA ALA A 72 6.32 -1.70 -20.74
C ALA A 72 7.44 -1.72 -21.81
N PRO A 73 7.97 -2.90 -22.17
CA PRO A 73 9.10 -3.00 -23.10
C PRO A 73 8.76 -2.49 -24.51
N LYS A 74 7.49 -2.61 -24.93
CA LYS A 74 6.99 -2.12 -26.22
C LYS A 74 5.96 -1.02 -25.98
N ARG A 75 5.83 -0.10 -26.96
CA ARG A 75 4.83 0.97 -26.92
C ARG A 75 3.39 0.45 -26.79
N ALA A 76 3.07 -0.70 -27.40
CA ALA A 76 1.75 -1.33 -27.28
C ALA A 76 1.43 -1.80 -25.84
N ASP A 77 2.46 -2.15 -25.06
CA ASP A 77 2.31 -2.62 -23.68
C ASP A 77 2.07 -1.47 -22.69
N HIS A 78 2.36 -0.23 -23.11
CA HIS A 78 2.35 0.96 -22.27
C HIS A 78 0.95 1.35 -21.76
N ILE A 79 -0.11 0.84 -22.39
CA ILE A 79 -1.49 0.97 -21.93
C ILE A 79 -1.96 -0.35 -21.29
N LYS A 80 -1.64 -1.48 -21.91
CA LYS A 80 -2.10 -2.80 -21.49
C LYS A 80 -1.57 -3.20 -20.11
N ASN A 81 -0.27 -3.03 -19.85
CA ASN A 81 0.35 -3.48 -18.61
C ASN A 81 -0.14 -2.66 -17.40
N PRO A 82 -0.22 -1.31 -17.46
CA PRO A 82 -0.82 -0.55 -16.38
C PRO A 82 -2.29 -0.88 -16.14
N ALA A 83 -3.09 -1.08 -17.19
CA ALA A 83 -4.50 -1.46 -17.05
C ALA A 83 -4.67 -2.78 -16.30
N GLN A 84 -3.83 -3.77 -16.61
CA GLN A 84 -3.83 -5.06 -15.89
C GLN A 84 -3.38 -4.91 -14.43
N ALA A 85 -2.41 -4.03 -14.15
CA ALA A 85 -1.99 -3.76 -12.78
C ALA A 85 -3.12 -3.12 -11.97
N PHE A 86 -3.79 -2.10 -12.51
CA PHE A 86 -4.93 -1.45 -11.87
C PHE A 86 -6.10 -2.40 -11.59
N SER A 87 -6.40 -3.33 -12.50
CA SER A 87 -7.51 -4.27 -12.31
C SER A 87 -7.27 -5.26 -11.17
N ARG A 88 -6.02 -5.48 -10.76
CA ARG A 88 -5.66 -6.38 -9.66
C ARG A 88 -5.56 -5.69 -8.30
N LEU A 89 -5.29 -4.39 -8.31
CA LEU A 89 -5.18 -3.56 -7.11
C LEU A 89 -6.52 -3.00 -6.63
N ARG A 90 -7.59 -3.19 -7.42
CA ARG A 90 -8.97 -2.79 -7.10
C ARG A 90 -9.71 -3.93 -6.41
#